data_AF-A0AAE4Z576-F1
#
_entry.id   AF-A0AAE4Z576-F1
#
_cell.length_a   1.000
_cell.length_b   1.000
_cell.length_c   1.000
_cell.angle_alpha   90.00
_cell.angle_beta   90.00
_cell.angle_gamma   90.00
#
_symmetry.space_group_name_H-M   'P 1'
#
loop_
_entity.id
_entity.type
_entity.pdbx_description
1 polymer ?
#
loop_
_entity_poly.entity_id
_entity_poly.type
_entity_poly.pdbx_seq_one_letter_code
_entity_poly.pdbx_strand_id
1 'polypeptide(L)' 'MGGIYRSLYYADVTVGSGGRLTIPQEVREDLRIEDGNTLTLRVEESPDGQRQMVIWKSAQQPEE' A
#
# COMPACT_ATOMS: atom_id res chain seq x y z
N MET A 1 5.00 16.56 12.95
CA MET A 1 4.36 15.64 13.89
C MET A 1 4.27 14.27 13.23
N GLY A 2 4.95 13.26 13.76
CA GLY A 2 4.74 11.88 13.32
C GLY A 2 3.44 11.36 13.93
N GLY A 3 2.44 11.06 13.10
CA GLY A 3 1.27 10.32 13.55
C GLY A 3 1.67 8.88 13.85
N ILE A 4 1.14 8.31 14.93
CA ILE A 4 1.23 6.88 15.17
C ILE A 4 0.20 6.22 14.26
N TYR A 5 0.66 5.56 13.21
CA TYR A 5 -0.20 4.74 12.35
C TYR A 5 -0.41 3.39 13.04
N ARG A 6 -1.67 2.96 13.14
CA ARG A 6 -2.04 1.63 13.63
C ARG A 6 -2.21 0.68 12.45
N SER A 7 -1.70 -0.55 12.58
CA SER A 7 -1.99 -1.61 11.61
C SER A 7 -3.47 -1.97 11.70
N LEU A 8 -4.21 -1.72 10.62
CA LEU A 8 -5.62 -2.10 10.51
C LEU A 8 -5.81 -3.49 9.91
N TYR A 9 -4.86 -3.91 9.05
CA TYR A 9 -4.86 -5.19 8.36
C TYR A 9 -3.50 -5.87 8.54
N TYR A 10 -3.54 -7.19 8.68
CA TYR A 10 -2.37 -8.05 8.59
C TYR A 10 -2.77 -9.30 7.79
N ALA A 11 -2.25 -9.41 6.58
CA ALA A 11 -2.49 -10.53 5.70
C ALA A 11 -1.21 -10.83 4.92
N ASP A 12 -0.93 -12.11 4.73
CA ASP A 12 0.16 -12.54 3.85
C ASP A 12 -0.27 -12.37 2.39
N VAL A 13 0.54 -11.66 1.62
CA VAL A 13 0.37 -11.53 0.16
C VAL A 13 1.51 -12.24 -0.56
N THR A 14 1.17 -12.99 -1.60
CA THR A 14 2.16 -13.67 -2.43
C THR A 14 2.45 -12.85 -3.68
N VAL A 15 3.73 -12.78 -4.06
CA VAL A 15 4.14 -12.15 -5.33
C VAL A 15 3.81 -13.09 -6.48
N GLY A 16 2.93 -12.65 -7.37
CA GLY A 16 2.55 -13.41 -8.55
C GLY A 16 3.61 -13.40 -9.64
N SER A 17 3.35 -14.14 -10.73
CA SER A 17 4.19 -14.13 -11.92
C SER A 17 4.37 -12.71 -12.48
N GLY A 18 5.61 -12.31 -12.74
CA GLY A 18 5.94 -10.97 -13.23
C GLY A 18 6.08 -9.92 -12.13
N GLY A 19 6.17 -10.31 -10.85
CA GLY A 19 6.52 -9.40 -9.76
C GLY A 19 5.36 -8.53 -9.26
N ARG A 20 4.12 -8.89 -9.56
CA ARG A 20 2.93 -8.13 -9.17
C ARG A 20 2.41 -8.59 -7.81
N LEU A 21 1.95 -7.63 -7.00
CA LEU A 21 1.20 -7.88 -5.77
C LEU A 21 -0.29 -7.64 -6.06
N THR A 22 -1.14 -8.55 -5.59
CA THR A 22 -2.58 -8.34 -5.60
C THR A 22 -3.00 -7.72 -4.27
N ILE A 23 -3.70 -6.59 -4.33
CA ILE A 23 -4.28 -5.95 -3.13
C ILE A 23 -5.50 -6.79 -2.71
N PRO A 24 -5.57 -7.28 -1.46
CA PRO A 24 -6.73 -8.02 -0.95
C PRO A 24 -8.03 -7.21 -1.09
N GLN A 25 -9.14 -7.89 -1.39
CA GLN A 25 -10.43 -7.26 -1.67
C GLN A 25 -10.88 -6.34 -0.53
N GLU A 26 -10.80 -6.80 0.71
CA GLU A 26 -11.17 -6.03 1.92
C GLU A 26 -10.38 -4.72 2.05
N VAL A 27 -9.07 -4.75 1.81
CA VAL A 27 -8.20 -3.55 1.84
C VAL A 27 -8.59 -2.60 0.72
N ARG A 28 -8.93 -3.16 -0.44
CA ARG A 28 -9.30 -2.41 -1.64
C ARG A 28 -10.61 -1.64 -1.43
N GLU A 29 -11.60 -2.27 -0.81
CA GLU A 29 -12.89 -1.66 -0.44
C GLU A 29 -12.72 -0.58 0.62
N ASP A 30 -11.96 -0.87 1.68
CA ASP A 30 -11.72 0.06 2.79
C ASP A 30 -10.99 1.33 2.36
N LEU A 31 -9.94 1.18 1.53
CA LEU A 31 -9.17 2.30 1.01
C LEU A 31 -9.80 2.93 -0.25
N ARG A 32 -10.93 2.39 -0.72
CA ARG A 32 -11.63 2.81 -1.96
C ARG A 32 -10.67 2.90 -3.15
N ILE A 33 -9.88 1.85 -3.35
CA ILE A 33 -8.94 1.74 -4.46
C ILE A 33 -9.67 1.11 -5.65
N GLU A 34 -9.85 1.89 -6.70
CA GLU A 34 -10.57 1.49 -7.90
C GLU A 34 -9.60 1.22 -9.06
N ASP A 35 -10.10 0.67 -10.15
CA ASP A 35 -9.28 0.51 -11.35
C ASP A 35 -8.83 1.88 -11.88
N GLY A 36 -7.64 1.92 -12.49
CA GLY A 36 -7.03 3.17 -12.95
C GLY A 36 -6.49 4.09 -11.85
N ASN A 37 -6.70 3.79 -10.57
CA ASN A 37 -6.13 4.60 -9.49
C ASN A 37 -4.61 4.46 -9.41
N THR A 38 -3.93 5.59 -9.23
CA THR A 38 -2.49 5.63 -8.97
C THR A 38 -2.22 5.57 -7.48
N LEU A 39 -1.30 4.69 -7.08
CA LEU A 39 -0.82 4.58 -5.69
C LEU A 39 0.61 5.11 -5.57
N THR A 40 0.90 5.76 -4.46
CA THR A 40 2.27 6.14 -4.08
C THR A 40 2.83 5.04 -3.17
N LEU A 41 4.07 4.62 -3.44
CA LEU A 41 4.82 3.69 -2.61
C LEU A 41 6.03 4.40 -2.00
N ARG A 42 6.23 4.21 -0.70
CA ARG A 42 7.44 4.61 0.03
C ARG A 42 8.04 3.39 0.71
N VAL A 43 9.36 3.29 0.65
CA VAL A 43 10.10 2.33 1.47
C VAL A 43 10.56 3.06 2.74
N GLU A 44 10.24 2.48 3.88
CA GLU A 44 10.67 2.96 5.19
C GLU A 44 11.65 1.95 5.78
N GLU A 45 12.63 2.46 6.53
CA GLU A 45 13.62 1.67 7.26
C GLU A 45 13.55 2.07 8.73
N SER A 46 13.44 1.08 9.62
CA SER A 46 13.51 1.28 11.06
C SER A 46 14.97 1.34 11.54
N PRO A 47 15.22 1.83 12.77
CA PRO A 47 16.58 1.92 13.32
C PRO A 47 17.33 0.58 13.43
N ASP A 48 16.60 -0.53 13.53
CA ASP A 48 17.14 -1.90 13.56
C ASP A 48 17.28 -2.53 12.16
N GLY A 49 17.03 -1.76 11.10
CA GLY A 49 17.25 -2.15 9.70
C GLY A 49 16.10 -2.94 9.07
N GLN A 50 14.98 -3.12 9.78
CA GLN A 50 13.78 -3.69 9.18
C GLN A 50 13.23 -2.70 8.14
N ARG A 51 12.86 -3.22 6.97
CA ARG A 51 12.27 -2.42 5.89
C ARG A 51 10.82 -2.80 5.66
N GLN A 52 10.01 -1.81 5.35
CA GLN A 52 8.63 -2.00 4.97
C GLN A 52 8.24 -1.11 3.79
N MET A 53 7.25 -1.56 3.02
CA MET A 53 6.61 -0.74 2.00
C MET A 53 5.33 -0.15 2.58
N VAL A 54 5.19 1.17 2.48
CA VAL A 54 3.96 1.89 2.78
C VAL A 54 3.37 2.36 1.47
N ILE A 55 2.11 2.00 1.22
CA ILE A 55 1.41 2.30 -0.02
C ILE A 55 0.12 3.03 0.34
N TRP A 56 -0.18 4.11 -0.39
CA TRP A 56 -1.43 4.86 -0.24
C TRP A 56 -1.90 5.44 -1.56
N LYS A 57 -3.15 5.87 -1.61
CA LYS A 57 -3.74 6.51 -2.78
C LYS A 57 -3.00 7.80 -3.09
N SER A 58 -2.46 7.95 -4.31
CA SER A 58 -1.73 9.16 -4.70
C SER A 58 -2.65 10.39 -4.61
N ALA A 59 -2.11 11.53 -4.18
CA ALA A 59 -2.85 12.79 -4.22
C ALA A 59 -3.12 13.23 -5.66
N GLN A 60 -2.24 12.86 -6.59
CA GLN A 60 -2.42 13.04 -8.03
C GLN A 60 -2.95 11.73 -8.61
N GLN A 61 -4.23 11.73 -8.97
CA GLN A 61 -4.83 10.69 -9.79
C GLN A 61 -4.69 11.09 -11.27
N PRO A 62 -4.59 10.13 -12.20
CA PRO A 62 -4.71 10.43 -13.62
C PRO A 62 -6.05 11.15 -13.85
N GLU A 63 -6.05 12.21 -14.66
CA GLU A 63 -7.30 12.75 -15.22
C GLU A 63 -7.86 11.69 -16.19
N GLU A 64 -9.17 11.41 -16.10
CA GLU A 64 -9.86 10.45 -16.97
C GLU A 64 -9.75 10.81 -18.46
#